data_AF-A0A3P1ZRD7-F1
#
_entry.id   AF-A0A3P1ZRD7-F1
#
_cell.length_a   1.000
_cell.length_b   1.000
_cell.length_c   1.000
_cell.angle_alpha   90.00
_cell.angle_beta   90.00
_cell.angle_gamma   90.00
#
_symmetry.space_group_name_H-M   'P 1'
#
loop_
_entity.id
_entity.type
_entity.pdbx_description
1 polymer ?
#
loop_
_entity_poly.entity_id
_entity_poly.type
_entity_poly.pdbx_seq_one_letter_code
_entity_poly.pdbx_strand_id
1 'polypeptide(L)'
;MDISALLDEIKNSPYREIVISAPHTGRVTFADVKQGDMAHGPQGQWKEKPGTLVATLERERNPKPITSPEKGEISLIHSDLEGRFVEAGTPLAVLRHMLTRSEVEHIILQKALHLFRAPERAKYYFTPDVDKKIRAGGPQSVHMREGMELLIMSRMKREVPLNYSGPSGVIYAVYFKYNENMDTGAPLIGVCPQDQLPMIQDVIMRVHMEWPETG
;
A
#
# COMPACT_ATOMS: atom_id res chain seq x y z
N MET A 1 7.76 -17.59 12.69
CA MET A 1 7.60 -16.13 12.87
C MET A 1 6.46 -15.95 13.86
N ASP A 2 6.62 -15.16 14.92
CA ASP A 2 5.53 -14.93 15.87
C ASP A 2 4.64 -13.80 15.37
N ILE A 3 3.52 -14.16 14.77
CA ILE A 3 2.58 -13.20 14.19
C ILE A 3 1.88 -12.38 15.31
N SER A 4 1.80 -12.92 16.53
CA SER A 4 1.25 -12.19 17.68
C SER A 4 2.18 -11.05 18.10
N ALA A 5 3.49 -11.31 18.13
CA ALA A 5 4.49 -10.27 18.40
C ALA A 5 4.43 -9.13 17.38
N LEU A 6 4.20 -9.45 16.09
CA LEU A 6 4.01 -8.45 15.05
C LEU A 6 2.78 -7.57 15.31
N LEU A 7 1.66 -8.16 15.75
CA LEU A 7 0.47 -7.39 16.09
C LEU A 7 0.76 -6.42 17.25
N ASP A 8 1.50 -6.86 18.27
CA ASP A 8 1.85 -6.02 19.40
C ASP A 8 2.86 -4.91 19.03
N GLU A 9 3.80 -5.16 18.11
CA GLU A 9 4.63 -4.12 17.51
C GLU A 9 3.79 -3.04 16.82
N ILE A 10 2.80 -3.44 16.02
CA ILE A 10 1.90 -2.50 15.32
C ILE A 10 1.06 -1.71 16.33
N LYS A 11 0.64 -2.31 17.45
CA LYS A 11 -0.07 -1.58 18.51
C LYS A 11 0.79 -0.52 19.20
N ASN A 12 2.08 -0.79 19.38
CA ASN A 12 3.00 0.17 19.99
C ASN A 12 3.24 1.40 19.08
N SER A 13 3.00 1.27 17.78
CA SER A 13 3.09 2.36 16.81
C SER A 13 1.97 2.23 15.77
N PRO A 14 0.71 2.57 16.15
CA PRO A 14 -0.48 2.34 15.33
C PRO A 14 -0.62 3.36 14.20
N TYR A 15 0.51 3.89 13.72
CA TYR A 15 0.59 4.91 12.70
C TYR A 15 1.80 4.70 11.81
N ARG A 16 1.72 5.25 10.60
CA ARG A 16 2.87 5.45 9.73
C ARG A 16 3.15 6.93 9.56
N GLU A 17 4.42 7.27 9.43
CA GLU A 17 4.85 8.63 9.10
C GLU A 17 5.05 8.74 7.59
N ILE A 18 4.41 9.74 6.98
CA ILE A 18 4.47 10.04 5.56
C ILE A 18 5.15 11.38 5.41
N VAL A 19 6.33 11.37 4.81
CA VAL A 19 7.08 12.60 4.52
C VAL A 19 6.46 13.27 3.29
N ILE A 20 5.97 14.49 3.46
CA ILE A 20 5.49 15.34 2.39
C ILE A 20 6.68 16.16 1.90
N SER A 21 7.24 15.76 0.77
CA SER A 21 8.42 16.40 0.18
C SER A 21 8.07 17.30 -1.01
N ALA A 22 8.93 18.27 -1.29
CA ALA A 22 8.82 19.09 -2.50
C ALA A 22 8.96 18.20 -3.76
N PRO A 23 7.97 18.17 -4.68
CA PRO A 23 8.05 17.33 -5.88
C PRO A 23 9.09 17.84 -6.87
N HIS A 24 9.40 19.12 -6.82
CA HIS A 24 10.35 19.81 -7.69
C HIS A 24 11.10 20.89 -6.90
N THR A 25 12.08 21.53 -7.55
CA THR A 25 12.73 22.74 -7.03
C THR A 25 11.80 23.95 -7.13
N GLY A 26 11.84 24.85 -6.14
CA GLY A 26 11.05 26.09 -6.17
C GLY A 26 11.05 26.82 -4.83
N ARG A 27 10.34 27.94 -4.76
CA ARG A 27 10.18 28.71 -3.52
C ARG A 27 8.95 28.23 -2.76
N VAL A 28 9.09 27.91 -1.48
CA VAL A 28 8.01 27.34 -0.66
C VAL A 28 7.24 28.44 0.06
N THR A 29 5.92 28.29 0.11
CA THR A 29 5.00 29.04 0.99
C THR A 29 4.09 28.03 1.68
N PHE A 30 4.17 27.92 3.01
CA PHE A 30 3.31 27.03 3.79
C PHE A 30 1.87 27.57 3.85
N ALA A 31 0.91 26.66 3.91
CA ALA A 31 -0.49 27.01 4.17
C ALA A 31 -0.72 27.31 5.66
N ASP A 32 -1.93 27.74 6.03
CA ASP A 32 -2.34 27.92 7.43
C ASP A 32 -2.65 26.57 8.10
N VAL A 33 -1.65 25.69 8.12
CA VAL A 33 -1.67 24.38 8.77
C VAL A 33 -0.57 24.36 9.80
N LYS A 34 -0.87 23.83 10.98
CA LYS A 34 0.04 23.79 12.12
C LYS A 34 0.32 22.35 12.54
N GLN A 35 1.39 22.18 13.29
CA GLN A 35 1.67 20.92 13.96
C GLN A 35 0.51 20.58 14.91
N GLY A 36 0.00 19.35 14.81
CA GLY A 36 -1.17 18.86 15.53
C GLY A 36 -2.49 18.97 14.75
N ASP A 37 -2.51 19.67 13.61
CA ASP A 37 -3.74 19.79 12.81
C ASP A 37 -4.04 18.48 12.06
N MET A 38 -5.34 18.15 11.99
CA MET A 38 -5.81 17.01 11.20
C MET A 38 -5.93 17.39 9.72
N ALA A 39 -5.12 16.75 8.89
CA ALA A 39 -5.19 16.83 7.44
C ALA A 39 -6.06 15.70 6.86
N HIS A 40 -6.73 16.01 5.76
CA HIS A 40 -7.47 15.05 4.95
C HIS A 40 -6.67 14.69 3.71
N GLY A 41 -6.70 13.41 3.33
CA GLY A 41 -6.21 12.98 2.02
C GLY A 41 -7.17 13.35 0.88
N PRO A 42 -6.85 12.99 -0.37
CA PRO A 42 -7.76 13.17 -1.50
C PRO A 42 -9.10 12.46 -1.28
N GLN A 43 -10.19 13.14 -1.60
CA GLN A 43 -11.57 12.66 -1.38
C GLN A 43 -12.36 12.60 -2.70
N GLY A 44 -13.49 11.90 -2.66
CA GLY A 44 -14.34 11.68 -3.82
C GLY A 44 -14.10 10.33 -4.49
N GLN A 45 -15.07 9.87 -5.27
CA GLN A 45 -15.02 8.54 -5.89
C GLN A 45 -13.80 8.39 -6.81
N TRP A 46 -13.34 9.50 -7.40
CA TRP A 46 -12.23 9.58 -8.34
C TRP A 46 -11.05 10.38 -7.77
N LYS A 47 -11.04 10.63 -6.45
CA LYS A 47 -10.06 11.51 -5.77
C LYS A 47 -10.04 12.92 -6.39
N GLU A 48 -11.19 13.39 -6.86
CA GLU A 48 -11.35 14.67 -7.52
C GLU A 48 -11.18 15.87 -6.58
N LYS A 49 -11.40 15.67 -5.27
CA LYS A 49 -11.14 16.69 -4.25
C LYS A 49 -9.73 16.47 -3.72
N PRO A 50 -8.82 17.44 -3.91
CA PRO A 50 -7.46 17.33 -3.36
C PRO A 50 -7.50 17.31 -1.83
N GLY A 51 -6.48 16.71 -1.22
CA GLY A 51 -6.31 16.73 0.23
C GLY A 51 -6.04 18.14 0.78
N THR A 52 -5.90 18.24 2.10
CA THR A 52 -5.56 19.50 2.79
C THR A 52 -4.28 20.09 2.21
N LEU A 53 -4.31 21.37 1.86
CA LEU A 53 -3.13 22.10 1.36
C LEU A 53 -2.11 22.24 2.49
N VAL A 54 -0.89 21.78 2.25
CA VAL A 54 0.22 21.84 3.23
C VAL A 54 1.17 22.98 2.87
N ALA A 55 1.53 23.07 1.59
CA ALA A 55 2.41 24.12 1.07
C ALA A 55 2.09 24.41 -0.39
N THR A 56 2.59 25.53 -0.89
CA THR A 56 2.63 25.88 -2.31
C THR A 56 4.07 26.05 -2.71
N LEU A 57 4.46 25.43 -3.83
CA LEU A 57 5.78 25.57 -4.42
C LEU A 57 5.67 26.44 -5.67
N GLU A 58 6.30 27.61 -5.66
CA GLU A 58 6.33 28.50 -6.81
C GLU A 58 7.60 28.27 -7.64
N ARG A 59 7.42 28.01 -8.94
CA ARG A 59 8.51 27.97 -9.93
C ARG A 59 8.06 28.75 -11.17
N GLU A 60 8.91 29.67 -11.65
CA GLU A 60 8.65 30.44 -12.87
C GLU A 60 7.28 31.16 -12.84
N ARG A 61 6.89 31.71 -11.68
CA ARG A 61 5.57 32.33 -11.42
C ARG A 61 4.37 31.38 -11.55
N ASN A 62 4.61 30.07 -11.52
CA ASN A 62 3.57 29.05 -11.50
C ASN A 62 3.48 28.42 -10.09
N PRO A 63 2.42 28.71 -9.32
CA PRO A 63 2.21 28.10 -8.02
C PRO A 63 1.72 26.65 -8.16
N LYS A 64 2.43 25.70 -7.54
CA LYS A 64 2.06 24.29 -7.50
C LYS A 64 1.64 23.90 -6.08
N PRO A 65 0.36 23.57 -5.84
CA PRO A 65 -0.09 23.15 -4.52
C PRO A 65 0.49 21.78 -4.16
N ILE A 66 0.91 21.64 -2.90
CA ILE A 66 1.36 20.41 -2.27
C ILE A 66 0.34 20.08 -1.19
N THR A 67 -0.37 18.97 -1.35
CA THR A 67 -1.48 18.57 -0.49
C THR A 67 -1.15 17.30 0.27
N SER A 68 -1.90 17.05 1.34
CA SER A 68 -1.76 15.82 2.11
C SER A 68 -2.15 14.61 1.26
N PRO A 69 -1.30 13.58 1.16
CA PRO A 69 -1.59 12.38 0.38
C PRO A 69 -2.63 11.48 1.05
N GLU A 70 -2.75 11.56 2.38
CA GLU A 70 -3.62 10.72 3.21
C GLU A 70 -4.23 11.52 4.37
N LYS A 71 -5.19 10.90 5.07
CA LYS A 71 -5.76 11.46 6.30
C LYS A 71 -4.79 11.27 7.46
N GLY A 72 -4.51 12.28 8.26
CA GLY A 72 -3.61 12.12 9.39
C GLY A 72 -3.35 13.41 10.14
N GLU A 73 -2.60 13.33 11.21
CA GLU A 73 -2.17 14.49 11.99
C GLU A 73 -0.85 15.02 11.43
N ILE A 74 -0.71 16.33 11.28
CA ILE A 74 0.56 16.93 10.89
C ILE A 74 1.51 16.92 12.10
N SER A 75 2.43 15.97 12.11
CA SER A 75 3.37 15.76 13.22
C SER A 75 4.57 16.72 13.21
N LEU A 76 4.95 17.25 12.05
CA LEU A 76 6.06 18.20 11.88
C LEU A 76 5.82 19.10 10.67
N ILE A 77 6.19 20.37 10.78
CA ILE A 77 6.26 21.31 9.65
C ILE A 77 7.63 22.02 9.70
N HIS A 78 8.36 21.99 8.59
CA HIS A 78 9.64 22.68 8.44
C HIS A 78 9.42 24.17 8.15
N SER A 79 8.80 24.88 9.10
CA SER A 79 8.48 26.31 9.00
C SER A 79 9.69 27.22 8.74
N ASP A 80 10.90 26.74 9.03
CA ASP A 80 12.17 27.39 8.71
C ASP A 80 12.42 27.52 7.19
N LEU A 81 11.74 26.70 6.37
CA LEU A 81 11.80 26.74 4.90
C LEU A 81 10.85 27.78 4.28
N GLU A 82 10.05 28.48 5.08
CA GLU A 82 9.12 29.51 4.59
C GLU A 82 9.84 30.57 3.74
N GLY A 83 9.36 30.75 2.51
CA GLY A 83 9.93 31.69 1.55
C GLY A 83 11.31 31.29 1.00
N ARG A 84 11.88 30.14 1.36
CA ARG A 84 13.18 29.66 0.84
C ARG A 84 13.03 28.90 -0.47
N PHE A 85 14.10 28.91 -1.26
CA PHE A 85 14.22 28.03 -2.42
C PHE A 85 14.68 26.65 -1.96
N VAL A 86 13.93 25.62 -2.31
CA VAL A 86 14.20 24.22 -1.93
C VAL A 86 14.42 23.37 -3.17
N GLU A 87 15.10 22.23 -3.00
CA GLU A 87 15.31 21.24 -4.04
C GLU A 87 14.21 20.17 -4.07
N ALA A 88 14.12 19.42 -5.17
CA ALA A 88 13.22 18.28 -5.25
C ALA A 88 13.60 17.23 -4.19
N GLY A 89 12.61 16.71 -3.48
CA GLY A 89 12.79 15.76 -2.39
C GLY A 89 12.99 16.41 -1.01
N THR A 90 13.13 17.74 -0.92
CA THR A 90 13.25 18.43 0.38
C THR A 90 12.01 18.16 1.24
N PRO A 91 12.14 17.60 2.45
CA PRO A 91 11.02 17.40 3.38
C PRO A 91 10.38 18.74 3.79
N LEU A 92 9.07 18.86 3.64
CA LEU A 92 8.31 20.07 4.01
C LEU A 92 7.48 19.86 5.26
N ALA A 93 6.83 18.70 5.37
CA ALA A 93 6.06 18.31 6.54
C ALA A 93 6.06 16.79 6.72
N VAL A 94 5.70 16.32 7.91
CA VAL A 94 5.52 14.90 8.23
C VAL A 94 4.10 14.68 8.70
N LEU A 95 3.36 13.82 7.98
CA LEU A 95 2.01 13.41 8.32
C LEU A 95 2.05 12.08 9.08
N ARG A 96 1.38 12.02 10.23
CA ARG A 96 1.13 10.81 10.99
C ARG A 96 -0.24 10.25 10.61
N HIS A 97 -0.25 9.21 9.78
CA HIS A 97 -1.47 8.50 9.39
C HIS A 97 -1.72 7.34 10.34
N MET A 98 -2.85 7.36 11.06
CA MET A 98 -3.27 6.23 11.89
C MET A 98 -3.71 5.07 11.00
N LEU A 99 -3.12 3.89 11.22
CA LEU A 99 -3.40 2.72 10.41
C LEU A 99 -4.85 2.31 10.57
N THR A 100 -5.52 2.08 9.44
CA THR A 100 -6.85 1.48 9.41
C THR A 100 -6.77 -0.03 9.64
N ARG A 101 -7.89 -0.65 10.00
CA ARG A 101 -7.99 -2.11 10.16
C ARG A 101 -7.47 -2.86 8.93
N SER A 102 -7.91 -2.46 7.73
CA SER A 102 -7.49 -3.08 6.48
C SER A 102 -5.99 -2.93 6.20
N GLU A 103 -5.37 -1.82 6.62
CA GLU A 103 -3.91 -1.64 6.47
C GLU A 103 -3.13 -2.50 7.45
N VAL A 104 -3.59 -2.63 8.70
CA VAL A 104 -2.98 -3.55 9.68
C VAL A 104 -3.05 -4.97 9.17
N GLU A 105 -4.22 -5.43 8.69
CA GLU A 105 -4.37 -6.73 8.04
C GLU A 105 -3.39 -6.89 6.88
N HIS A 106 -3.28 -5.88 6.01
CA HIS A 106 -2.38 -5.93 4.87
C HIS A 106 -0.91 -6.07 5.27
N ILE A 107 -0.45 -5.32 6.28
CA ILE A 107 0.91 -5.40 6.82
C ILE A 107 1.17 -6.79 7.39
N ILE A 108 0.22 -7.34 8.15
CA ILE A 108 0.32 -8.67 8.75
C ILE A 108 0.39 -9.73 7.65
N LEU A 109 -0.52 -9.70 6.68
CA LEU A 109 -0.55 -10.67 5.59
C LEU A 109 0.71 -10.61 4.73
N GLN A 110 1.24 -9.41 4.43
CA GLN A 110 2.48 -9.28 3.68
C GLN A 110 3.71 -9.86 4.41
N LYS A 111 3.72 -9.86 5.74
CA LYS A 111 4.81 -10.45 6.53
C LYS A 111 4.60 -11.94 6.80
N ALA A 112 3.36 -12.38 6.99
CA ALA A 112 3.03 -13.75 7.36
C ALA A 112 2.98 -14.72 6.16
N LEU A 113 2.57 -14.22 4.99
CA LEU A 113 2.39 -15.05 3.79
C LEU A 113 3.68 -15.18 2.97
N HIS A 114 3.78 -16.26 2.21
CA HIS A 114 4.77 -16.34 1.14
C HIS A 114 4.32 -15.47 -0.04
N LEU A 115 5.02 -14.36 -0.26
CA LEU A 115 4.70 -13.42 -1.33
C LEU A 115 5.33 -13.89 -2.66
N PHE A 116 4.49 -14.26 -3.62
CA PHE A 116 4.92 -14.41 -5.01
C PHE A 116 4.96 -13.03 -5.65
N ARG A 117 6.15 -12.58 -6.06
CA ARG A 117 6.41 -11.20 -6.49
C ARG A 117 6.53 -11.08 -8.01
N ALA A 118 6.22 -9.89 -8.52
CA ALA A 118 6.32 -9.54 -9.92
C ALA A 118 7.79 -9.59 -10.39
N PRO A 119 8.15 -10.45 -11.38
CA PRO A 119 9.50 -10.48 -11.91
C PRO A 119 9.85 -9.23 -12.74
N GLU A 120 8.85 -8.62 -13.38
CA GLU A 120 9.03 -7.41 -14.20
C GLU A 120 7.84 -6.44 -14.04
N ARG A 121 8.01 -5.21 -14.52
CA ARG A 121 6.90 -4.27 -14.64
C ARG A 121 5.97 -4.65 -15.80
N ALA A 122 4.78 -5.14 -15.47
CA ALA A 122 3.82 -5.64 -16.46
C ALA A 122 2.39 -5.70 -15.89
N LYS A 123 1.44 -6.04 -16.76
CA LYS A 123 0.09 -6.45 -16.35
C LYS A 123 0.10 -7.95 -16.08
N TYR A 124 -0.61 -8.38 -15.06
CA TYR A 124 -0.69 -9.78 -14.66
C TYR A 124 -2.14 -10.25 -14.71
N TYR A 125 -2.33 -11.50 -15.13
CA TYR A 125 -3.62 -12.16 -15.17
C TYR A 125 -3.48 -13.59 -14.63
N PHE A 126 -4.49 -14.15 -13.99
CA PHE A 126 -4.50 -15.58 -13.72
C PHE A 126 -4.67 -16.37 -15.02
N THR A 127 -4.10 -17.57 -15.08
CA THR A 127 -4.43 -18.51 -16.18
C THR A 127 -5.94 -18.81 -16.16
N PRO A 128 -6.57 -19.13 -17.31
CA PRO A 128 -8.01 -19.36 -17.38
C PRO A 128 -8.53 -20.39 -16.36
N ASP A 129 -7.76 -21.45 -16.12
CA ASP A 129 -8.11 -22.50 -15.16
C ASP A 129 -8.08 -22.00 -13.71
N VAL A 130 -7.10 -21.17 -13.36
CA VAL A 130 -7.00 -20.57 -12.04
C VAL A 130 -8.08 -19.52 -11.84
N ASP A 131 -8.28 -18.62 -12.82
CA ASP A 131 -9.33 -17.59 -12.75
C ASP A 131 -10.71 -18.22 -12.59
N LYS A 132 -11.00 -19.31 -13.30
CA LYS A 132 -12.26 -20.06 -13.16
C LYS A 132 -12.47 -20.60 -11.74
N LYS A 133 -11.42 -21.16 -11.11
CA LYS A 133 -11.49 -21.63 -9.72
C LYS A 133 -11.71 -20.48 -8.75
N ILE A 134 -10.98 -19.37 -8.92
CA ILE A 134 -11.12 -18.17 -8.08
C ILE A 134 -12.55 -17.61 -8.19
N ARG A 135 -13.14 -17.56 -9.38
CA ARG A 135 -14.53 -17.11 -9.56
C ARG A 135 -15.55 -18.05 -8.93
N ALA A 136 -15.28 -19.35 -8.92
CA ALA A 136 -16.22 -20.35 -8.40
C ALA A 136 -16.18 -20.48 -6.86
N GLY A 137 -15.00 -20.39 -6.25
CA GLY A 137 -14.79 -20.69 -4.82
C GLY A 137 -13.87 -19.71 -4.09
N GLY A 138 -13.56 -18.56 -4.69
CA GLY A 138 -12.64 -17.58 -4.13
C GLY A 138 -11.15 -17.98 -4.25
N PRO A 139 -10.22 -17.09 -3.86
CA PRO A 139 -8.78 -17.33 -3.95
C PRO A 139 -8.32 -18.62 -3.25
N GLN A 140 -8.87 -18.91 -2.08
CA GLN A 140 -8.47 -20.05 -1.25
C GLN A 140 -8.83 -21.42 -1.85
N SER A 141 -9.66 -21.47 -2.90
CA SER A 141 -9.95 -22.71 -3.64
C SER A 141 -8.75 -23.23 -4.45
N VAL A 142 -7.77 -22.37 -4.74
CA VAL A 142 -6.62 -22.70 -5.58
C VAL A 142 -5.50 -23.26 -4.72
N HIS A 143 -5.17 -24.53 -4.94
CA HIS A 143 -4.07 -25.21 -4.28
C HIS A 143 -2.78 -25.02 -5.08
N MET A 144 -1.82 -24.34 -4.46
CA MET A 144 -0.52 -24.00 -5.03
C MET A 144 0.49 -25.11 -4.83
N ARG A 145 1.31 -25.35 -5.86
CA ARG A 145 2.45 -26.29 -5.86
C ARG A 145 3.57 -25.72 -6.72
N GLU A 146 4.82 -26.02 -6.36
CA GLU A 146 6.01 -25.63 -7.11
C GLU A 146 5.88 -25.97 -8.60
N GLY A 147 6.24 -25.03 -9.47
CA GLY A 147 6.26 -25.20 -10.93
C GLY A 147 4.89 -25.11 -11.61
N MET A 148 3.79 -24.92 -10.86
CA MET A 148 2.45 -24.77 -11.43
C MET A 148 2.33 -23.48 -12.24
N GLU A 149 1.86 -23.57 -13.48
CA GLU A 149 1.52 -22.38 -14.28
C GLU A 149 0.35 -21.63 -13.64
N LEU A 150 0.60 -20.39 -13.22
CA LEU A 150 -0.29 -19.64 -12.34
C LEU A 150 -0.77 -18.34 -12.98
N LEU A 151 0.17 -17.57 -13.52
CA LEU A 151 -0.10 -16.23 -14.06
C LEU A 151 0.31 -16.15 -15.53
N ILE A 152 -0.30 -15.21 -16.23
CA ILE A 152 0.12 -14.73 -17.55
C ILE A 152 0.62 -13.30 -17.33
N MET A 153 1.88 -13.07 -17.64
CA MET A 153 2.49 -11.74 -17.67
C MET A 153 2.29 -11.14 -19.06
N SER A 154 1.59 -10.02 -19.13
CA SER A 154 1.36 -9.27 -20.37
C SER A 154 2.17 -7.98 -20.37
N ARG A 155 3.20 -7.93 -21.23
CA ARG A 155 4.05 -6.76 -21.44
C ARG A 155 4.09 -6.42 -22.92
N MET A 156 3.71 -5.19 -23.27
CA MET A 156 3.82 -4.67 -24.65
C MET A 156 3.24 -5.63 -25.72
N LYS A 157 2.04 -6.19 -25.46
CA LYS A 157 1.34 -7.20 -26.29
C LYS A 157 2.02 -8.58 -26.39
N ARG A 158 3.05 -8.86 -25.59
CA ARG A 158 3.61 -10.20 -25.42
C ARG A 158 3.06 -10.83 -24.15
N GLU A 159 2.60 -12.07 -24.26
CA GLU A 159 2.12 -12.85 -23.13
C GLU A 159 3.14 -13.95 -22.82
N VAL A 160 3.56 -14.00 -21.56
CA VAL A 160 4.53 -14.97 -21.07
C VAL A 160 3.89 -15.70 -19.89
N PRO A 161 3.77 -17.04 -19.93
CA PRO A 161 3.31 -17.80 -18.78
C PRO A 161 4.32 -17.69 -17.64
N LEU A 162 3.81 -17.58 -16.42
CA LEU A 162 4.58 -17.54 -15.20
C LEU A 162 4.18 -18.68 -14.29
N ASN A 163 5.18 -19.49 -13.98
CA ASN A 163 5.05 -20.62 -13.07
C ASN A 163 5.30 -20.14 -11.65
N TYR A 164 4.49 -20.64 -10.73
CA TYR A 164 4.65 -20.38 -9.31
C TYR A 164 5.91 -21.07 -8.80
N SER A 165 6.66 -20.34 -7.96
CA SER A 165 7.77 -20.88 -7.18
C SER A 165 7.61 -20.46 -5.72
N GLY A 166 7.59 -21.45 -4.83
CA GLY A 166 7.30 -21.28 -3.42
C GLY A 166 6.70 -22.52 -2.75
N PRO A 167 6.39 -22.42 -1.44
CA PRO A 167 5.79 -23.50 -0.70
C PRO A 167 4.39 -23.86 -1.23
N SER A 168 4.03 -25.13 -1.07
CA SER A 168 2.66 -25.59 -1.31
C SER A 168 1.70 -24.97 -0.31
N GLY A 169 0.48 -24.65 -0.76
CA GLY A 169 -0.49 -23.96 0.08
C GLY A 169 -1.72 -23.53 -0.69
N VAL A 170 -2.42 -22.51 -0.20
CA VAL A 170 -3.55 -21.88 -0.89
C VAL A 170 -3.30 -20.41 -1.11
N ILE A 171 -3.93 -19.83 -2.15
CA ILE A 171 -3.89 -18.38 -2.35
C ILE A 171 -4.76 -17.73 -1.27
N TYR A 172 -4.12 -17.02 -0.34
CA TYR A 172 -4.82 -16.33 0.74
C TYR A 172 -5.16 -14.88 0.35
N ALA A 173 -4.23 -14.20 -0.32
CA ALA A 173 -4.39 -12.81 -0.73
C ALA A 173 -3.96 -12.59 -2.19
N VAL A 174 -4.65 -11.68 -2.87
CA VAL A 174 -4.32 -11.21 -4.22
C VAL A 174 -4.07 -9.70 -4.15
N TYR A 175 -2.91 -9.27 -4.63
CA TYR A 175 -2.40 -7.91 -4.45
C TYR A 175 -2.40 -7.06 -5.72
N PHE A 176 -2.67 -7.66 -6.88
CA PHE A 176 -2.77 -6.95 -8.16
C PHE A 176 -4.23 -6.79 -8.59
N LYS A 177 -4.50 -5.79 -9.43
CA LYS A 177 -5.76 -5.62 -10.15
C LYS A 177 -5.58 -5.88 -11.62
N TYR A 178 -6.60 -6.43 -12.25
CA TYR A 178 -6.61 -6.62 -13.69
C TYR A 178 -6.45 -5.28 -14.42
N ASN A 179 -5.69 -5.32 -15.52
CA ASN A 179 -5.38 -4.16 -16.36
C ASN A 179 -4.51 -3.07 -15.73
N GLU A 180 -4.06 -3.21 -14.49
CA GLU A 180 -3.09 -2.32 -13.86
C GLU A 180 -1.66 -2.86 -14.02
N ASN A 181 -0.68 -1.95 -14.18
CA ASN A 181 0.72 -2.34 -14.21
C ASN A 181 1.22 -2.50 -12.77
N MET A 182 1.76 -3.66 -12.45
CA MET A 182 2.49 -3.89 -11.21
C MET A 182 3.96 -3.59 -11.45
N ASP A 183 4.61 -2.92 -10.51
CA ASP A 183 6.05 -2.67 -10.58
C ASP A 183 6.85 -3.92 -10.23
N THR A 184 8.08 -4.00 -10.72
CA THR A 184 9.00 -5.10 -10.41
C THR A 184 9.16 -5.26 -8.89
N GLY A 185 9.06 -6.49 -8.41
CA GLY A 185 9.17 -6.84 -6.99
C GLY A 185 7.89 -6.61 -6.17
N ALA A 186 6.84 -6.01 -6.75
CA ALA A 186 5.56 -5.87 -6.07
C ALA A 186 4.93 -7.24 -5.79
N PRO A 187 4.26 -7.44 -4.64
CA PRO A 187 3.56 -8.68 -4.36
C PRO A 187 2.41 -8.86 -5.36
N LEU A 188 2.27 -10.07 -5.91
CA LEU A 188 1.17 -10.46 -6.79
C LEU A 188 0.14 -11.27 -6.00
N ILE A 189 0.59 -12.31 -5.32
CA ILE A 189 -0.23 -13.13 -4.43
C ILE A 189 0.50 -13.47 -3.14
N GLY A 190 -0.26 -13.71 -2.07
CA GLY A 190 0.21 -14.26 -0.82
C GLY A 190 -0.28 -15.70 -0.66
N VAL A 191 0.66 -16.64 -0.58
CA VAL A 191 0.37 -18.06 -0.39
C VAL A 191 0.53 -18.42 1.08
N CYS A 192 -0.50 -19.08 1.63
CA CYS A 192 -0.48 -19.62 2.98
C CYS A 192 -0.36 -21.14 2.93
N PRO A 193 0.64 -21.74 3.61
CA PRO A 193 0.64 -23.16 3.91
C PRO A 193 -0.62 -23.57 4.69
N GLN A 194 -1.17 -24.77 4.41
CA GLN A 194 -2.45 -25.19 5.01
C GLN A 194 -2.39 -25.34 6.53
N ASP A 195 -1.24 -25.73 7.07
CA ASP A 195 -0.95 -25.84 8.50
C ASP A 195 -0.92 -24.49 9.21
N GLN A 196 -0.63 -23.40 8.49
CA GLN A 196 -0.57 -22.04 9.04
C GLN A 196 -1.89 -21.27 8.91
N LEU A 197 -2.84 -21.77 8.11
CA LEU A 197 -4.14 -21.11 7.88
C LEU A 197 -4.89 -20.77 9.17
N PRO A 198 -5.05 -21.68 10.16
CA PRO A 198 -5.79 -21.37 11.38
C PRO A 198 -5.12 -20.25 12.18
N MET A 199 -3.79 -20.23 12.22
CA MET A 199 -3.02 -19.21 12.93
C MET A 199 -3.20 -17.82 12.30
N ILE A 200 -3.16 -17.71 10.98
CA ILE A 200 -3.37 -16.43 10.29
C ILE A 200 -4.81 -15.95 10.48
N GLN A 201 -5.80 -16.85 10.38
CA GLN A 201 -7.21 -16.51 10.58
C GLN A 201 -7.47 -15.97 12.00
N ASP A 202 -6.87 -16.58 13.03
CA ASP A 202 -6.99 -16.13 14.41
C ASP A 202 -6.42 -14.71 14.59
N VAL A 203 -5.24 -14.43 14.04
CA VAL A 203 -4.65 -13.08 14.11
C VAL A 203 -5.50 -12.05 13.39
N ILE A 204 -6.02 -12.36 12.19
CA ILE A 204 -6.91 -11.43 11.46
C ILE A 204 -8.19 -11.19 12.26
N MET A 205 -8.76 -12.22 12.87
CA MET A 205 -9.91 -12.08 13.75
C MET A 205 -9.61 -11.17 14.96
N ARG A 206 -8.43 -11.31 15.56
CA ARG A 206 -7.98 -10.40 16.64
C ARG A 206 -7.86 -8.96 16.16
N VAL A 207 -7.32 -8.71 14.97
CA VAL A 207 -7.26 -7.35 14.38
C VAL A 207 -8.66 -6.77 14.22
N HIS A 208 -9.64 -7.58 13.78
CA HIS A 208 -11.03 -7.12 13.67
C HIS A 208 -11.65 -6.75 15.02
N MET A 209 -11.35 -7.50 16.08
CA MET A 209 -11.87 -7.25 17.44
C MET A 209 -11.18 -6.08 18.12
N GLU A 210 -9.86 -5.97 17.97
CA GLU A 210 -9.03 -5.04 18.73
C GLU A 210 -8.86 -3.68 18.01
N TRP A 211 -9.01 -3.62 16.68
CA TRP A 211 -8.80 -2.38 15.92
C TRP A 211 -10.13 -1.68 15.57
N PRO A 212 -10.32 -0.41 15.97
CA PRO A 212 -11.51 0.34 15.63
C PRO A 212 -11.58 0.61 14.13
N GLU A 213 -12.75 0.43 13.54
CA GLU A 213 -13.00 0.75 12.14
C GLU A 213 -13.04 2.28 12.01
N THR A 214 -11.88 2.87 11.73
CA THR A 214 -11.77 4.32 11.58
C THR A 214 -11.99 4.64 10.10
N GLY A 215 -13.21 5.05 9.76
CA GLY A 215 -13.60 5.51 8.42
C GLY A 215 -13.04 6.88 8.06
#